data_AF-A0AAW3A0E3-F1
#
_entry.id   AF-A0AAW3A0E3-F1
#
_cell.length_a   1.000
_cell.length_b   1.000
_cell.length_c   1.000
_cell.angle_alpha   90.00
_cell.angle_beta   90.00
_cell.angle_gamma   90.00
#
_symmetry.space_group_name_H-M   'P 1'
#
loop_
_entity.id
_entity.type
_entity.pdbx_description
1 polymer ?
#
loop_
_entity_poly.entity_id
_entity_poly.type
_entity_poly.pdbx_seq_one_letter_code
_entity_poly.pdbx_strand_id
1 'polypeptide(L)'
;MSIIKEDDAVGCYMALTLVDDTKVEGTIFTYNPKEGIIVLLCLRDDQTNMKLIRTPYIKEFSISHAEEGSHLPPALDSFNELPSMHAGRGKSIFKHASTQLKNAESNREKHFNSVAADTSIATLDAYLKLLRLYPFIEWNNEEGVIQVSDTVIVVGDPDWRTPKAMLVEGAPEKDKPLVDRLQVALGSGKK
;
A
#
# COMPACT_ATOMS: atom_id res chain seq x y z
N MET A 1 15.56 -29.01 25.53
CA MET A 1 14.60 -28.36 24.62
C MET A 1 15.35 -28.05 23.34
N SER A 2 15.04 -28.72 22.23
CA SER A 2 15.71 -28.44 20.95
C SER A 2 15.27 -27.08 20.44
N ILE A 3 16.24 -26.30 19.98
CA ILE A 3 16.01 -25.03 19.30
C ILE A 3 15.43 -25.41 17.93
N ILE A 4 14.11 -25.28 17.76
CA ILE A 4 13.45 -25.39 16.46
C ILE A 4 14.02 -24.25 15.62
N LYS A 5 14.76 -24.58 14.55
CA LYS A 5 15.24 -23.55 13.60
C LYS A 5 14.06 -23.09 12.75
N GLU A 6 14.11 -21.84 12.26
CA GLU A 6 13.04 -21.26 11.41
C GLU A 6 12.66 -22.20 10.25
N ASP A 7 13.64 -22.90 9.69
CA ASP A 7 13.47 -23.86 8.58
C ASP A 7 12.68 -25.12 8.95
N ASP A 8 12.62 -25.51 10.23
CA ASP A 8 12.00 -26.77 10.67
C ASP A 8 10.46 -26.64 10.81
N ALA A 9 9.94 -25.41 10.93
CA ALA A 9 8.51 -25.17 11.15
C ALA A 9 7.73 -24.92 9.85
N VAL A 10 8.40 -24.43 8.79
CA VAL A 10 7.76 -24.19 7.49
C VAL A 10 7.28 -25.51 6.89
N GLY A 11 6.05 -25.50 6.38
CA GLY A 11 5.39 -26.70 5.84
C GLY A 11 4.70 -27.57 6.90
N CYS A 12 4.86 -27.30 8.19
CA CYS A 12 4.06 -27.96 9.22
C CYS A 12 2.64 -27.41 9.24
N TYR A 13 1.68 -28.28 9.58
CA TYR A 13 0.32 -27.86 9.83
C TYR A 13 0.21 -27.32 11.26
N MET A 14 -0.42 -26.16 11.41
CA MET A 14 -0.59 -25.49 12.68
C MET A 14 -2.06 -25.19 12.92
N ALA A 15 -2.57 -25.60 14.07
CA ALA A 15 -3.85 -25.13 14.61
C ALA A 15 -3.57 -24.22 15.79
N LEU A 16 -4.17 -23.05 15.81
CA LEU A 16 -4.00 -22.06 16.87
C LEU A 16 -5.31 -21.45 17.31
N THR A 17 -5.35 -21.08 18.59
CA THR A 17 -6.43 -20.28 19.17
C THR A 17 -5.85 -18.93 19.54
N LEU A 18 -6.48 -17.86 19.06
CA LEU A 18 -6.11 -16.49 19.39
C LEU A 18 -6.65 -16.08 20.78
N VAL A 19 -6.18 -14.95 21.30
CA VAL A 19 -6.61 -14.42 22.61
C VAL A 19 -8.10 -14.08 22.69
N ASP A 20 -8.77 -13.89 21.54
CA ASP A 20 -10.21 -13.67 21.40
C ASP A 20 -11.00 -14.98 21.19
N ASP A 21 -10.36 -16.13 21.43
CA ASP A 21 -10.87 -17.49 21.19
C ASP A 21 -11.15 -17.82 19.71
N THR A 22 -10.70 -16.97 18.76
CA THR A 22 -10.75 -17.28 17.33
C THR A 22 -9.81 -18.43 17.01
N LYS A 23 -10.34 -19.49 16.39
CA LYS A 23 -9.56 -20.63 15.91
C LYS A 23 -9.10 -20.40 14.47
N VAL A 24 -7.82 -20.67 14.23
CA VAL A 24 -7.21 -20.60 12.90
C VAL A 24 -6.37 -21.83 12.69
N GLU A 25 -6.50 -22.43 11.52
CA GLU A 25 -5.74 -23.62 11.14
C GLU A 25 -5.19 -23.46 9.72
N GLY A 26 -3.99 -23.97 9.49
CA GLY A 26 -3.35 -23.90 8.18
C GLY A 26 -1.89 -24.32 8.22
N THR A 27 -1.29 -24.39 7.03
CA THR A 27 0.12 -24.75 6.87
C THR A 27 1.01 -23.52 7.05
N ILE A 28 2.07 -23.64 7.85
CA ILE A 28 3.04 -22.56 8.06
C ILE A 28 3.78 -22.28 6.75
N PHE A 29 3.60 -21.09 6.19
CA PHE A 29 4.30 -20.64 4.99
C PHE A 29 5.63 -19.96 5.32
N THR A 30 5.61 -19.07 6.31
CA THR A 30 6.82 -18.44 6.82
C THR A 30 6.61 -17.98 8.25
N TYR A 31 7.72 -17.85 8.98
CA TYR A 31 7.76 -17.36 10.35
C TYR A 31 8.93 -16.36 10.48
N ASN A 32 8.62 -15.16 10.95
CA ASN A 32 9.61 -14.14 11.29
C ASN A 32 9.60 -13.94 12.81
N PRO A 33 10.57 -14.51 13.55
CA PRO A 33 10.63 -14.38 15.01
C PRO A 33 10.97 -12.96 15.46
N LYS A 34 11.72 -12.18 14.68
CA LYS A 34 12.11 -10.81 15.05
C LYS A 34 10.91 -9.88 15.12
N GLU A 35 9.99 -10.02 14.17
CA GLU A 35 8.76 -9.23 14.10
C GLU A 35 7.59 -9.90 14.84
N GLY A 36 7.77 -11.14 15.31
CA GLY A 36 6.71 -11.93 15.94
C GLY A 36 5.54 -12.19 14.99
N ILE A 37 5.83 -12.53 13.73
CA ILE A 37 4.81 -12.74 12.69
C ILE A 37 4.90 -14.17 12.18
N ILE A 38 3.75 -14.84 12.11
CA ILE A 38 3.58 -16.12 11.43
C ILE A 38 2.55 -15.97 10.30
N VAL A 39 2.82 -16.62 9.17
CA VAL A 39 1.94 -16.61 8.01
C VAL A 39 1.45 -18.04 7.76
N LEU A 40 0.14 -18.21 7.75
CA LEU A 40 -0.53 -19.48 7.49
C LEU A 40 -1.23 -19.48 6.13
N LEU A 41 -1.08 -20.56 5.39
CA LEU A 41 -1.92 -20.89 4.24
C LEU A 41 -3.10 -21.74 4.73
N CYS A 42 -4.29 -21.16 4.67
CA CYS A 42 -5.54 -21.77 5.09
C CYS A 42 -6.29 -22.24 3.84
N LEU A 43 -6.56 -23.54 3.72
CA LEU A 43 -7.44 -24.07 2.69
C LEU A 43 -8.89 -23.91 3.13
N ARG A 44 -9.70 -23.21 2.33
CA ARG A 44 -11.14 -23.08 2.57
C ARG A 44 -11.87 -23.12 1.23
N ASP A 45 -12.79 -24.07 1.06
CA ASP A 45 -13.65 -24.20 -0.12
C ASP A 45 -12.87 -24.16 -1.47
N ASP A 46 -11.80 -24.99 -1.58
CA ASP A 46 -10.87 -25.04 -2.72
C ASP A 46 -10.09 -23.74 -3.03
N GLN A 47 -10.17 -22.75 -2.14
CA GLN A 47 -9.38 -21.52 -2.24
C GLN A 47 -8.32 -21.47 -1.14
N THR A 48 -7.08 -21.21 -1.56
CA THR A 48 -5.98 -20.95 -0.64
C THR A 48 -6.05 -19.50 -0.17
N ASN A 49 -6.33 -19.29 1.12
CA ASN A 49 -6.29 -18.00 1.77
C ASN A 49 -5.00 -17.86 2.60
N MET A 50 -4.45 -16.65 2.68
CA MET A 50 -3.27 -16.35 3.48
C MET A 50 -3.65 -15.52 4.70
N LYS A 51 -3.29 -15.99 5.89
CA LYS A 51 -3.49 -15.26 7.14
C LYS A 51 -2.16 -14.89 7.77
N LEU A 52 -2.00 -13.61 8.07
CA LEU A 52 -0.87 -13.09 8.84
C LEU A 52 -1.31 -12.95 10.30
N ILE A 53 -0.55 -13.57 11.20
CA ILE A 53 -0.90 -13.66 12.62
C ILE A 53 0.29 -13.15 13.42
N ARG A 54 0.04 -12.26 14.39
CA ARG A 54 1.06 -11.82 15.33
C ARG A 54 1.13 -12.82 16.47
N THR A 55 2.32 -13.36 16.73
CA THR A 55 2.55 -14.37 17.77
C THR A 55 2.14 -13.94 19.18
N PRO A 56 2.19 -12.65 19.59
CA PRO A 56 1.68 -12.22 20.90
C PRO A 56 0.17 -12.41 21.09
N TYR A 57 -0.59 -12.61 20.01
CA TYR A 57 -2.03 -12.85 20.08
C TYR A 57 -2.40 -14.34 20.05
N ILE A 58 -1.42 -15.23 20.08
CA ILE A 58 -1.66 -16.68 20.14
C ILE A 58 -1.77 -17.10 21.60
N LYS A 59 -2.93 -17.63 21.98
CA LYS A 59 -3.22 -18.14 23.32
C LYS A 59 -2.71 -19.57 23.51
N GLU A 60 -2.94 -20.41 22.50
CA GLU A 60 -2.52 -21.82 22.46
C GLU A 60 -2.32 -22.24 21.00
N PHE A 61 -1.44 -23.21 20.77
CA PHE A 61 -1.20 -23.77 19.46
C PHE A 61 -0.80 -25.24 19.52
N SER A 62 -1.07 -25.96 18.44
CA SER A 62 -0.54 -27.29 18.15
C SER A 62 0.08 -27.30 16.76
N ILE A 63 1.15 -28.07 16.62
CA ILE A 63 1.85 -28.29 15.35
C ILE A 63 1.85 -29.78 15.07
N SER A 64 1.42 -30.17 13.88
CA SER A 64 1.50 -31.52 13.37
C SER A 64 2.23 -31.55 12.02
N HIS A 65 2.85 -32.67 11.70
CA HIS A 65 3.35 -32.87 10.35
C HIS A 65 2.16 -32.90 9.38
N ALA A 66 2.30 -32.15 8.27
CA ALA A 66 1.28 -32.01 7.24
C ALA A 66 0.84 -33.39 6.72
N GLU A 67 -0.47 -33.65 6.71
CA GLU A 67 -1.06 -34.76 5.96
C GLU A 67 -0.86 -34.52 4.45
N GLU A 68 -0.79 -35.59 3.65
CA GLU A 68 -0.43 -35.57 2.21
C GLU A 68 -1.25 -34.58 1.33
N GLY A 69 -2.39 -34.06 1.81
CA GLY A 69 -3.20 -33.04 1.15
C GLY A 69 -2.91 -31.58 1.55
N SER A 70 -2.02 -31.35 2.52
CA SER A 70 -1.69 -30.03 3.10
C SER A 70 -0.30 -29.52 2.74
N HIS A 71 0.31 -30.15 1.73
CA HIS A 71 1.57 -29.69 1.17
C HIS A 71 1.43 -28.26 0.66
N LEU A 72 2.45 -27.45 0.94
CA LEU A 72 2.63 -26.17 0.26
C LEU A 72 2.43 -26.41 -1.24
N PRO A 73 1.81 -25.46 -1.97
CA PRO A 73 1.77 -25.54 -3.42
C PRO A 73 3.16 -25.94 -3.92
N PRO A 74 3.26 -26.90 -4.85
CA PRO A 74 4.55 -27.29 -5.38
C PRO A 74 5.30 -26.02 -5.74
N ALA A 75 6.56 -25.92 -5.31
CA ALA A 75 7.41 -24.80 -5.68
C ALA A 75 7.20 -24.59 -7.18
N LEU A 76 6.81 -23.36 -7.57
CA LEU A 76 6.71 -23.02 -8.98
C LEU A 76 7.97 -23.54 -9.63
N ASP A 77 7.82 -24.45 -10.61
CA ASP A 77 8.97 -24.99 -11.33
C ASP A 77 9.88 -23.81 -11.64
N SER A 78 11.17 -23.96 -11.36
CA SER A 78 12.21 -22.94 -11.57
C SER A 78 12.35 -22.50 -13.05
N PHE A 79 11.36 -22.83 -13.89
CA PHE A 79 11.21 -22.56 -15.30
C PHE A 79 9.95 -21.79 -15.69
N ASN A 80 9.08 -21.37 -14.77
CA ASN A 80 8.33 -20.13 -15.00
C ASN A 80 9.28 -18.98 -14.67
N GLU A 81 10.35 -18.85 -15.47
CA GLU A 81 11.14 -17.63 -15.53
C GLU A 81 10.13 -16.48 -15.60
N LEU A 82 10.16 -15.61 -14.58
CA LEU A 82 9.49 -14.31 -14.68
C LEU A 82 9.77 -13.79 -16.09
N PRO A 83 8.75 -13.33 -16.84
CA PRO A 83 8.90 -13.00 -18.24
C PRO A 83 10.15 -12.16 -18.42
N SER A 84 11.04 -12.60 -19.33
CA SER A 84 12.38 -12.03 -19.49
C SER A 84 12.34 -10.52 -19.31
N MET A 85 13.04 -10.02 -18.31
CA MET A 85 13.15 -8.58 -18.03
C MET A 85 14.01 -7.86 -19.08
N HIS A 86 14.15 -8.42 -20.27
CA HIS A 86 14.75 -7.81 -21.44
C HIS A 86 13.62 -7.43 -22.38
N ALA A 87 13.30 -6.13 -22.44
CA ALA A 87 12.56 -5.62 -23.57
C ALA A 87 13.52 -5.77 -24.76
N GLY A 88 13.10 -6.50 -25.80
CA GLY A 88 13.89 -6.62 -27.02
C GLY A 88 14.46 -5.26 -27.46
N ARG A 89 15.67 -5.28 -28.03
CA ARG A 89 16.56 -4.13 -28.31
C ARG A 89 17.44 -3.64 -27.15
N GLY A 90 17.94 -4.56 -26.32
CA GLY A 90 19.07 -4.28 -25.41
C GLY A 90 18.77 -3.35 -24.23
N LYS A 91 17.48 -3.13 -23.90
CA LYS A 91 17.07 -2.35 -22.74
C LYS A 91 16.48 -3.28 -21.69
N SER A 92 17.16 -3.42 -20.56
CA SER A 92 16.65 -4.13 -19.39
C SER A 92 15.41 -3.42 -18.86
N ILE A 93 14.26 -4.11 -18.87
CA ILE A 93 13.01 -3.70 -18.20
C ILE A 93 13.27 -3.45 -16.73
N PHE A 94 14.14 -4.25 -16.10
CA PHE A 94 14.55 -4.04 -14.70
C PHE A 94 15.22 -2.68 -14.53
N LYS A 95 16.20 -2.36 -15.38
CA LYS A 95 16.88 -1.06 -15.33
C LYS A 95 15.90 0.09 -15.57
N HIS A 96 14.97 -0.07 -16.52
CA HIS A 96 13.95 0.93 -16.81
C HIS A 96 12.99 1.12 -15.62
N ALA A 97 12.43 0.04 -15.08
CA ALA A 97 11.51 0.06 -13.95
C ALA A 97 12.18 0.65 -12.69
N SER A 98 13.39 0.21 -12.37
CA SER A 98 14.18 0.76 -11.26
C SER A 98 14.49 2.25 -11.44
N THR A 99 14.72 2.71 -12.67
CA THR A 99 14.95 4.13 -12.95
C THR A 99 13.65 4.93 -12.79
N GLN A 100 12.53 4.42 -13.28
CA GLN A 100 11.22 5.06 -13.11
C GLN A 100 10.82 5.13 -11.63
N LEU A 101 11.09 4.08 -10.85
CA LEU A 101 10.89 4.09 -9.41
C LEU A 101 11.75 5.16 -8.72
N LYS A 102 13.05 5.20 -8.99
CA LYS A 102 13.94 6.23 -8.42
C LYS A 102 13.51 7.65 -8.81
N ASN A 103 13.07 7.86 -10.05
CA ASN A 103 12.57 9.15 -10.50
C ASN A 103 11.27 9.53 -9.78
N ALA A 104 10.37 8.58 -9.59
CA ALA A 104 9.13 8.78 -8.84
C ALA A 104 9.41 9.07 -7.36
N GLU A 105 10.34 8.35 -6.74
CA GLU A 105 10.80 8.59 -5.36
C GLU A 105 11.42 9.98 -5.21
N SER A 106 12.33 10.36 -6.11
CA SER A 106 12.97 11.67 -6.08
C SER A 106 11.97 12.81 -6.31
N ASN A 107 11.00 12.63 -7.22
CA ASN A 107 9.93 13.60 -7.40
C ASN A 107 9.06 13.71 -6.14
N ARG A 108 8.69 12.56 -5.55
CA ARG A 108 7.92 12.51 -4.31
C ARG A 108 8.66 13.23 -3.17
N GLU A 109 9.96 13.01 -3.01
CA GLU A 109 10.79 13.71 -2.01
C GLU A 109 10.82 15.23 -2.23
N LYS A 110 10.92 15.70 -3.48
CA LYS A 110 10.84 17.15 -3.77
C LYS A 110 9.52 17.76 -3.28
N HIS A 111 8.41 17.07 -3.54
CA HIS A 111 7.07 17.51 -3.12
C HIS A 111 6.87 17.44 -1.59
N PHE A 112 7.52 16.52 -0.89
CA PHE A 112 7.49 16.49 0.58
C PHE A 112 8.38 17.55 1.21
N ASN A 113 9.57 17.81 0.64
CA ASN A 113 10.48 18.86 1.13
C ASN A 113 9.91 20.27 0.96
N SER A 114 8.97 20.47 0.04
CA SER A 114 8.27 21.74 -0.14
C SER A 114 7.16 21.98 0.89
N VAL A 115 6.81 20.99 1.72
CA VAL A 115 5.72 21.11 2.70
C VAL A 115 6.31 21.31 4.10
N ALA A 116 5.82 22.32 4.82
CA ALA A 116 6.28 22.62 6.18
C ALA A 116 5.95 21.49 7.17
N ALA A 117 6.80 21.27 8.19
CA ALA A 117 6.71 20.15 9.12
C ALA A 117 5.45 20.16 10.02
N ASP A 118 4.80 21.31 10.14
CA ASP A 118 3.56 21.54 10.88
C ASP A 118 2.30 21.30 10.01
N THR A 119 2.47 21.01 8.72
CA THR A 119 1.35 20.73 7.82
C THR A 119 0.62 19.45 8.23
N SER A 120 -0.71 19.51 8.30
CA SER A 120 -1.51 18.38 8.76
C SER A 120 -1.44 17.17 7.80
N ILE A 121 -1.56 15.96 8.35
CA ILE A 121 -1.60 14.72 7.54
C ILE A 121 -2.74 14.76 6.52
N ALA A 122 -3.89 15.34 6.86
CA ALA A 122 -5.02 15.45 5.95
C ALA A 122 -4.71 16.35 4.73
N THR A 123 -3.94 17.41 4.94
CA THR A 123 -3.45 18.29 3.85
C THR A 123 -2.53 17.51 2.91
N LEU A 124 -1.58 16.74 3.47
CA LEU A 124 -0.67 15.90 2.68
C LEU A 124 -1.41 14.84 1.88
N ASP A 125 -2.41 14.19 2.46
CA ASP A 125 -3.22 13.18 1.76
C ASP A 125 -3.98 13.81 0.57
N ALA A 126 -4.63 14.96 0.78
CA ALA A 126 -5.29 15.70 -0.28
C ALA A 126 -4.32 16.14 -1.40
N TYR A 127 -3.15 16.67 -1.02
CA TYR A 127 -2.12 17.10 -1.97
C TYR A 127 -1.60 15.92 -2.81
N LEU A 128 -1.22 14.81 -2.18
CA LEU A 128 -0.73 13.62 -2.89
C LEU A 128 -1.80 12.99 -3.79
N LYS A 129 -3.06 12.98 -3.34
CA LYS A 129 -4.18 12.49 -4.14
C LYS A 129 -4.35 13.29 -5.42
N LEU A 130 -4.26 14.62 -5.34
CA LEU A 130 -4.34 15.49 -6.51
C LEU A 130 -3.07 15.43 -7.36
N LEU A 131 -1.89 15.35 -6.76
CA LEU A 131 -0.60 15.30 -7.47
C LEU A 131 -0.52 14.08 -8.40
N ARG A 132 -1.13 12.95 -7.99
CA ARG A 132 -1.25 11.75 -8.82
C ARG A 132 -2.05 11.99 -10.12
N LEU A 133 -3.03 12.89 -10.08
CA LEU A 133 -3.92 13.19 -11.21
C LEU A 133 -3.40 14.39 -12.03
N TYR A 134 -2.79 15.35 -11.35
CA TYR A 134 -2.35 16.63 -11.89
C TYR A 134 -0.92 16.90 -11.41
N PRO A 135 0.12 16.44 -12.15
CA PRO A 135 1.51 16.54 -11.72
C PRO A 135 2.08 17.96 -11.66
N PHE A 136 1.34 18.95 -12.17
CA PHE A 136 1.75 20.35 -12.27
C PHE A 136 1.29 21.20 -11.07
N ILE A 137 0.59 20.62 -10.10
CA ILE A 137 0.10 21.35 -8.93
C ILE A 137 1.22 21.60 -7.92
N GLU A 138 1.13 22.71 -7.21
CA GLU A 138 2.13 23.14 -6.25
C GLU A 138 1.49 23.39 -4.87
N TRP A 139 2.27 23.21 -3.82
CA TRP A 139 1.87 23.59 -2.48
C TRP A 139 2.32 25.03 -2.22
N ASN A 140 1.38 25.95 -2.03
CA ASN A 140 1.67 27.33 -1.68
C ASN A 140 1.72 27.46 -0.14
N ASN A 141 2.94 27.49 0.40
CA ASN A 141 3.17 27.63 1.85
C ASN A 141 2.67 28.95 2.43
N GLU A 142 2.68 30.04 1.65
CA GLU A 142 2.34 31.37 2.15
C GLU A 142 0.84 31.50 2.41
N GLU A 143 0.04 30.97 1.49
CA GLU A 143 -1.43 30.97 1.59
C GLU A 143 -1.99 29.70 2.25
N GLY A 144 -1.17 28.66 2.39
CA GLY A 144 -1.58 27.37 2.92
C GLY A 144 -2.60 26.67 2.02
N VAL A 145 -2.41 26.72 0.70
CA VAL A 145 -3.34 26.17 -0.30
C VAL A 145 -2.61 25.28 -1.31
N ILE A 146 -3.36 24.41 -1.99
CA ILE A 146 -2.83 23.70 -3.17
C ILE A 146 -3.14 24.56 -4.40
N GLN A 147 -2.10 25.07 -5.03
CA GLN A 147 -2.16 25.84 -6.27
C GLN A 147 -2.30 24.88 -7.45
N VAL A 148 -3.40 24.99 -8.21
CA VAL A 148 -3.61 24.21 -9.44
C VAL A 148 -3.32 25.04 -10.68
N SER A 149 -3.73 26.30 -10.66
CA SER A 149 -3.43 27.33 -11.65
C SER A 149 -3.61 28.71 -11.02
N ASP A 150 -3.23 29.78 -11.72
CA ASP A 150 -3.44 31.18 -11.27
C ASP A 150 -4.92 31.50 -10.94
N THR A 151 -5.85 30.69 -11.43
CA THR A 151 -7.30 30.88 -11.29
C THR A 151 -7.97 29.83 -10.40
N VAL A 152 -7.29 28.73 -10.07
CA VAL A 152 -7.87 27.57 -9.37
C VAL A 152 -6.98 27.13 -8.22
N ILE A 153 -7.58 27.10 -7.02
CA ILE A 153 -6.93 26.68 -5.79
C ILE A 153 -7.77 25.64 -5.05
N VAL A 154 -7.13 24.88 -4.16
CA VAL A 154 -7.82 23.97 -3.22
C VAL A 154 -7.47 24.38 -1.80
N VAL A 155 -8.51 24.54 -0.99
CA VAL A 155 -8.43 25.03 0.40
C VAL A 155 -9.02 24.00 1.37
N GLY A 156 -8.53 24.01 2.61
CA GLY A 156 -9.08 23.21 3.72
C GLY A 156 -10.18 23.95 4.48
N ASP A 157 -11.33 24.22 3.86
CA ASP A 157 -12.48 24.90 4.49
C ASP A 157 -13.68 23.95 4.68
N PRO A 158 -14.13 23.65 5.91
CA PRO A 158 -13.66 24.16 7.20
C PRO A 158 -12.39 23.47 7.73
N ASP A 159 -12.01 22.34 7.14
CA ASP A 159 -10.77 21.62 7.44
C ASP A 159 -10.28 20.84 6.20
N TRP A 160 -9.06 20.29 6.29
CA TRP A 160 -8.46 19.46 5.23
C TRP A 160 -9.03 18.03 5.16
N ARG A 161 -9.99 17.65 6.00
CA ARG A 161 -10.69 16.36 5.89
C ARG A 161 -11.74 16.43 4.78
N THR A 162 -12.26 17.63 4.51
CA THR A 162 -13.17 17.91 3.38
C THR A 162 -12.65 19.06 2.55
N PRO A 163 -11.54 18.87 1.79
CA PRO A 163 -10.95 19.92 0.99
C PRO A 163 -11.91 20.39 -0.11
N LYS A 164 -11.89 21.70 -0.38
CA LYS A 164 -12.73 22.35 -1.39
C LYS A 164 -11.87 22.94 -2.50
N ALA A 165 -12.18 22.58 -3.74
CA ALA A 165 -11.66 23.28 -4.91
C ALA A 165 -12.48 24.55 -5.15
N MET A 166 -11.82 25.66 -5.45
CA MET A 166 -12.50 26.94 -5.71
C MET A 166 -11.75 27.79 -6.73
N LEU A 167 -12.49 28.73 -7.32
CA LEU A 167 -11.94 29.78 -8.16
C LEU A 167 -11.39 30.91 -7.29
N VAL A 168 -10.26 31.48 -7.69
CA VAL A 168 -9.73 32.72 -7.11
C VAL A 168 -10.69 33.87 -7.44
N GLU A 169 -10.77 34.87 -6.57
CA GLU A 169 -11.65 36.04 -6.78
C GLU A 169 -11.31 36.75 -8.12
N GLY A 170 -12.33 36.96 -8.95
CA GLY A 170 -12.16 37.55 -10.29
C GLY A 170 -11.75 36.57 -11.41
N ALA A 171 -11.62 35.27 -11.11
CA ALA A 171 -11.33 34.26 -12.12
C ALA A 171 -12.50 34.05 -13.10
N PRO A 172 -12.22 33.72 -14.38
CA PRO A 172 -13.23 33.50 -15.40
C PRO A 172 -14.03 32.21 -15.16
N GLU A 173 -15.35 32.25 -15.36
CA GLU A 173 -16.24 31.08 -15.17
C GLU A 173 -15.88 29.87 -16.05
N LYS A 174 -15.10 30.06 -17.12
CA LYS A 174 -14.63 28.99 -18.00
C LYS A 174 -13.78 27.94 -17.26
N ASP A 175 -13.22 28.29 -16.11
CA ASP A 175 -12.37 27.40 -15.30
C ASP A 175 -13.20 26.60 -14.26
N LYS A 176 -14.50 26.89 -14.13
CA LYS A 176 -15.44 26.14 -13.26
C LYS A 176 -15.47 24.62 -13.52
N PRO A 177 -15.40 24.13 -14.79
CA PRO A 177 -15.32 22.68 -15.05
C PRO A 177 -14.08 22.02 -14.45
N LEU A 178 -12.96 22.75 -14.31
CA LEU A 178 -11.75 22.22 -13.66
C LEU A 178 -11.98 22.10 -12.15
N VAL A 179 -12.61 23.10 -11.53
CA VAL A 179 -13.02 23.07 -10.12
C VAL A 179 -13.93 21.87 -9.83
N ASP A 180 -14.96 21.65 -10.66
CA ASP A 180 -15.89 20.54 -10.48
C ASP A 180 -15.17 19.18 -10.55
N ARG A 181 -14.22 19.03 -11.49
CA ARG A 181 -13.40 17.80 -11.60
C ARG A 181 -12.50 17.57 -10.40
N LEU A 182 -11.85 18.63 -9.90
CA LEU A 182 -11.02 18.57 -8.70
C LEU A 182 -11.88 18.19 -7.49
N GLN A 183 -13.07 18.78 -7.35
CA GLN A 183 -13.98 18.47 -6.25
C GLN A 183 -14.44 17.01 -6.28
N VAL A 184 -14.71 16.46 -7.46
CA VAL A 184 -15.03 15.02 -7.64
C VAL A 184 -13.83 14.14 -7.27
N ALA A 185 -12.63 14.52 -7.71
CA ALA A 185 -11.40 13.80 -7.38
C ALA A 185 -11.14 13.78 -5.87
N LEU A 186 -11.41 14.88 -5.18
CA LEU A 186 -11.29 14.99 -3.73
C LEU A 186 -12.40 14.21 -3.01
N GLY A 187 -13.64 14.29 -3.49
CA GLY A 187 -14.86 13.79 -2.84
C GLY A 187 -15.09 12.26 -2.83
N SER A 188 -14.11 11.44 -3.19
CA SER A 188 -14.27 9.97 -3.19
C SER A 188 -13.96 9.33 -1.83
N GLY A 189 -14.94 9.41 -0.93
CA GLY A 189 -15.55 8.21 -0.34
C GLY A 189 -16.78 7.87 -1.19
N LYS A 190 -16.92 6.60 -1.60
CA LYS A 190 -17.94 6.08 -2.52
C LYS A 190 -19.31 6.77 -2.45
N LYS A 191 -19.92 7.03 -3.61
CA LYS A 191 -21.36 6.78 -3.77
C LYS A 191 -21.58 5.28 -3.90
#